data_AF-R7HTF5-F1
#
_entry.id   AF-R7HTF5-F1
#
_cell.length_a   1.000
_cell.length_b   1.000
_cell.length_c   1.000
_cell.angle_alpha   90.00
_cell.angle_beta   90.00
_cell.angle_gamma   90.00
#
_symmetry.space_group_name_H-M   'P 1'
#
loop_
_entity.id
_entity.type
_entity.pdbx_description
1 polymer ?
#
loop_
_entity_poly.entity_id
_entity_poly.type
_entity_poly.pdbx_seq_one_letter_code
_entity_poly.pdbx_strand_id
1 'polypeptide(L)'
;MITLGIIGVVAALTLPSVINKFKVKQLETAFKKSSAVLEDTLVAVLSEYSLEYMANKKGALEQLTNVPNEDRAAINELFAEKLKIINVATIRAGACANQFTCNLISKNKLYDYSGNLIGNYQINAFPSAYDHGQSVVDFYLLFDGSAVGQINFQHHGPKDGVKVTIDTNGPFKGPNRYGYDIFDFDSGYYWASCCDNNKSGCPSHVFYGCYNYAKANQNPSDSSKGYWESLYK
;
A
#
# COMPACT_ATOMS: atom_id res chain seq x y z
N MET A 1 -2.09 40.16 33.85
CA MET A 1 -1.10 39.89 32.78
C MET A 1 -0.39 38.54 32.92
N ILE A 2 -0.24 37.96 34.12
CA ILE A 2 0.43 36.66 34.32
C ILE A 2 -0.39 35.47 33.79
N THR A 3 -1.71 35.52 33.90
CA THR A 3 -2.62 34.42 33.49
C THR A 3 -2.67 34.21 31.98
N LEU A 4 -2.73 35.28 31.18
CA LEU A 4 -2.65 35.21 29.71
C LEU A 4 -1.29 34.68 29.24
N GLY A 5 -0.20 35.06 29.93
CA GLY A 5 1.14 34.54 29.64
C GLY A 5 1.27 33.03 29.90
N ILE A 6 0.77 32.55 31.05
CA ILE A 6 0.80 31.11 31.39
C ILE A 6 -0.08 30.30 30.44
N ILE A 7 -1.29 30.76 30.13
CA ILE A 7 -2.18 30.08 29.16
C ILE A 7 -1.53 30.06 27.77
N GLY A 8 -0.90 31.15 27.34
CA GLY A 8 -0.19 31.21 26.04
C GLY A 8 0.96 30.21 25.95
N VAL A 9 1.78 30.08 27.00
CA VAL A 9 2.88 29.11 27.05
C VAL A 9 2.35 27.68 27.09
N VAL A 10 1.33 27.38 27.89
CA VAL A 10 0.73 26.04 27.97
C VAL A 10 0.06 25.65 26.65
N ALA A 11 -0.65 26.57 25.99
CA ALA A 11 -1.22 26.33 24.67
C ALA A 11 -0.14 26.06 23.62
N ALA A 12 0.97 26.80 23.63
CA ALA A 12 2.08 26.60 22.70
C ALA A 12 2.76 25.22 22.86
N LEU A 13 2.82 24.68 24.08
CA LEU A 13 3.38 23.34 24.33
C LEU A 13 2.40 22.20 24.01
N THR A 14 1.09 22.45 24.13
CA THR A 14 0.06 21.42 23.92
C THR A 14 -0.39 21.30 22.46
N LEU A 15 -0.35 22.39 21.68
CA LEU A 15 -0.73 22.40 20.26
C LEU A 15 0.05 21.39 19.40
N PRO A 16 1.40 21.28 19.48
CA PRO A 16 2.14 20.27 18.73
C PRO A 16 1.72 18.84 19.07
N SER A 17 1.47 18.55 20.36
CA SER A 17 1.02 17.23 20.81
C SER A 17 -0.38 16.88 20.26
N VAL A 18 -1.31 17.83 20.30
CA VAL A 18 -2.67 17.63 19.76
C VAL A 18 -2.64 17.47 18.24
N ILE A 19 -1.84 18.27 17.53
CA ILE A 19 -1.66 18.14 16.08
C ILE A 19 -1.11 16.76 15.71
N ASN A 20 -0.10 16.27 16.44
CA ASN A 20 0.46 14.94 16.18
C ASN A 20 -0.58 13.84 16.42
N LYS A 21 -1.36 13.90 17.51
CA LYS A 21 -2.46 12.95 17.76
C LYS A 21 -3.51 12.96 16.64
N PHE A 22 -3.86 14.14 16.14
CA PHE A 22 -4.78 14.26 15.01
C PHE A 22 -4.21 13.61 13.75
N LYS A 23 -2.93 13.88 13.43
CA LYS A 23 -2.25 13.29 12.26
C LYS A 23 -2.14 11.78 12.35
N VAL A 24 -1.76 11.23 13.52
CA VAL A 24 -1.78 9.79 13.82
C VAL A 24 -3.14 9.19 13.50
N LYS A 25 -4.21 9.81 14.01
CA LYS A 25 -5.57 9.31 13.81
C LYS A 25 -6.03 9.41 12.36
N GLN A 26 -5.62 10.46 11.66
CA GLN A 26 -5.90 10.65 10.24
C GLN A 26 -5.28 9.53 9.40
N LEU A 27 -4.01 9.18 9.63
CA LEU A 27 -3.35 8.07 8.94
C LEU A 27 -4.01 6.73 9.23
N GLU A 28 -4.26 6.43 10.50
CA GLU A 28 -4.91 5.18 10.91
C GLU A 28 -6.28 5.03 10.25
N THR A 29 -7.08 6.10 10.24
CA THR A 29 -8.43 6.07 9.66
C THR A 29 -8.39 5.93 8.14
N ALA A 30 -7.48 6.63 7.46
CA ALA A 30 -7.29 6.53 6.01
C ALA A 30 -6.86 5.11 5.60
N PHE A 31 -5.92 4.52 6.33
CA PHE A 31 -5.50 3.15 6.12
C PHE A 31 -6.64 2.16 6.36
N LYS A 32 -7.32 2.23 7.51
CA LYS A 32 -8.41 1.28 7.84
C LYS A 32 -9.52 1.32 6.81
N LYS A 33 -9.88 2.53 6.33
CA LYS A 33 -10.85 2.69 5.24
C LYS A 33 -10.36 2.01 3.95
N SER A 34 -9.14 2.32 3.52
CA SER A 34 -8.59 1.79 2.26
C SER A 34 -8.38 0.28 2.31
N SER A 35 -7.92 -0.23 3.46
CA SER A 35 -7.73 -1.65 3.75
C SER A 35 -9.05 -2.41 3.74
N ALA A 36 -10.09 -1.91 4.41
CA ALA A 36 -11.42 -2.54 4.39
C ALA A 36 -12.01 -2.58 2.96
N VAL A 37 -11.99 -1.45 2.24
CA VAL A 37 -12.49 -1.41 0.85
C VAL A 37 -11.73 -2.38 -0.04
N LEU A 38 -10.39 -2.43 0.07
CA LEU A 38 -9.57 -3.34 -0.71
C LEU A 38 -9.89 -4.81 -0.40
N GLU A 39 -9.90 -5.19 0.87
CA GLU A 39 -10.13 -6.58 1.29
C GLU A 39 -11.53 -7.06 0.88
N ASP A 40 -12.56 -6.26 1.11
CA ASP A 40 -13.93 -6.58 0.69
C ASP A 40 -14.03 -6.72 -0.83
N THR A 41 -13.38 -5.84 -1.59
CA THR A 41 -13.37 -5.89 -3.06
C THR A 41 -12.61 -7.12 -3.58
N LEU A 42 -11.45 -7.43 -3.00
CA LEU A 42 -10.66 -8.61 -3.37
C LEU A 42 -11.44 -9.90 -3.13
N VAL A 43 -12.08 -10.05 -1.95
CA VAL A 43 -12.92 -11.21 -1.65
C VAL A 43 -14.07 -11.32 -2.63
N ALA A 44 -14.78 -10.21 -2.89
CA ALA A 44 -15.91 -10.19 -3.82
C ALA A 44 -15.49 -10.65 -5.23
N VAL A 45 -14.44 -10.07 -5.80
CA VAL A 45 -13.97 -10.38 -7.16
C VAL A 45 -13.43 -11.81 -7.25
N LEU A 46 -12.59 -12.23 -6.30
CA LEU A 46 -11.96 -13.55 -6.34
C LEU A 46 -12.98 -14.69 -6.11
N SER A 47 -14.04 -14.44 -5.32
CA SER A 47 -15.09 -15.43 -5.10
C SER A 47 -15.88 -15.78 -6.36
N GLU A 48 -16.00 -14.86 -7.33
CA GLU A 48 -16.65 -15.13 -8.62
C GLU A 48 -15.90 -16.20 -9.44
N TYR A 49 -14.63 -16.42 -9.11
CA TYR A 49 -13.75 -17.41 -9.74
C TYR A 49 -13.42 -18.60 -8.80
N SER A 50 -14.06 -18.69 -7.63
CA SER A 50 -13.72 -19.67 -6.57
C SER A 50 -12.26 -19.56 -6.09
N LEU A 51 -11.71 -18.34 -6.09
CA LEU A 51 -10.33 -18.01 -5.72
C LEU A 51 -10.25 -17.20 -4.41
N GLU A 52 -11.31 -17.13 -3.60
CA GLU A 52 -11.34 -16.36 -2.35
C GLU A 52 -10.24 -16.77 -1.35
N TYR A 53 -9.73 -17.99 -1.47
CA TYR A 53 -8.57 -18.46 -0.71
C TYR A 53 -7.30 -17.66 -0.99
N MET A 54 -7.21 -16.98 -2.14
CA MET A 54 -6.09 -16.11 -2.51
C MET A 54 -6.16 -14.75 -1.81
N ALA A 55 -7.33 -14.32 -1.33
CA ALA A 55 -7.48 -13.07 -0.56
C ALA A 55 -7.06 -13.24 0.91
N ASN A 56 -6.72 -14.45 1.34
CA ASN A 56 -6.38 -14.75 2.72
C ASN A 56 -4.87 -15.01 2.86
N LYS A 57 -4.29 -14.52 3.95
CA LYS A 57 -2.88 -14.79 4.29
C LYS A 57 -2.71 -16.28 4.55
N LYS A 58 -2.22 -17.02 3.57
CA LYS A 58 -1.90 -18.43 3.78
C LYS A 58 -0.53 -18.55 4.44
N GLY A 59 -0.44 -19.37 5.48
CA GLY A 59 0.82 -19.98 5.87
C GLY A 59 1.36 -20.84 4.73
N ALA A 60 2.46 -21.56 4.93
CA ALA A 60 3.13 -22.37 3.90
C ALA A 60 2.32 -23.59 3.36
N LEU A 61 0.99 -23.55 3.42
CA LEU A 61 0.08 -24.65 3.10
C LEU A 61 -0.72 -24.33 1.83
N GLU A 62 -0.63 -25.30 0.92
CA GLU A 62 -1.44 -25.59 -0.26
C GLU A 62 -1.00 -25.01 -1.60
N GLN A 63 -0.74 -25.96 -2.50
CA GLN A 63 -0.46 -25.78 -3.91
C GLN A 63 -1.57 -24.99 -4.58
N LEU A 64 -1.31 -23.71 -4.84
CA LEU A 64 -2.27 -22.87 -5.52
C LEU A 64 -2.31 -23.29 -7.00
N THR A 65 -3.52 -23.52 -7.48
CA THR A 65 -3.79 -23.71 -8.90
C THR A 65 -3.27 -22.50 -9.66
N ASN A 66 -2.50 -22.75 -10.71
CA ASN A 66 -2.07 -21.68 -11.60
C ASN A 66 -3.33 -21.04 -12.23
N VAL A 67 -3.54 -19.76 -11.94
CA VAL A 67 -4.63 -19.00 -12.58
C VAL A 67 -4.22 -18.73 -14.04
N PRO A 68 -5.03 -19.13 -15.04
CA PRO A 68 -4.78 -18.79 -16.44
C PRO A 68 -4.64 -17.28 -16.67
N ASN A 69 -3.86 -16.87 -17.68
CA ASN A 69 -3.66 -15.44 -17.98
C ASN A 69 -4.97 -14.73 -18.37
N GLU A 70 -5.88 -15.43 -19.04
CA GLU A 70 -7.22 -14.95 -19.39
C GLU A 70 -8.07 -14.65 -18.15
N ASP A 71 -8.08 -15.56 -17.16
CA ASP A 71 -8.77 -15.35 -15.89
C ASP A 71 -8.16 -14.19 -15.10
N ARG A 72 -6.82 -14.07 -15.07
CA ARG A 72 -6.14 -12.95 -14.41
C ARG A 72 -6.52 -11.59 -15.01
N ALA A 73 -6.69 -11.53 -16.33
CA ALA A 73 -7.11 -10.33 -17.03
C ALA A 73 -8.57 -10.00 -16.68
N ALA A 74 -9.48 -10.98 -16.80
CA ALA A 74 -10.89 -10.81 -16.48
C ALA A 74 -11.12 -10.44 -15.00
N ILE A 75 -10.36 -11.03 -14.08
CA ILE A 75 -10.37 -10.67 -12.66
C ILE A 75 -9.92 -9.22 -12.45
N ASN A 76 -8.89 -8.74 -13.15
CA ASN A 76 -8.46 -7.35 -13.05
C ASN A 76 -9.47 -6.37 -13.66
N GLU A 77 -10.12 -6.73 -14.76
CA GLU A 77 -11.22 -5.95 -15.34
C GLU A 77 -12.38 -5.82 -14.33
N LEU A 78 -12.84 -6.93 -13.76
CA LEU A 78 -13.87 -6.94 -12.73
C LEU A 78 -13.46 -6.18 -11.45
N PHE A 79 -12.19 -6.29 -11.04
CA PHE A 79 -11.65 -5.50 -9.94
C PHE A 79 -11.73 -4.01 -10.22
N ALA A 80 -11.32 -3.56 -11.41
CA ALA A 80 -11.41 -2.17 -11.82
C ALA A 80 -12.87 -1.67 -11.90
N GLU A 81 -13.81 -2.50 -12.37
CA GLU A 81 -15.24 -2.16 -12.43
C GLU A 81 -15.87 -1.90 -11.05
N LYS A 82 -15.43 -2.62 -10.01
CA LYS A 82 -15.90 -2.40 -8.64
C LYS A 82 -15.29 -1.16 -7.98
N LEU A 83 -14.27 -0.55 -8.59
CA LEU A 83 -13.61 0.65 -8.09
C LEU A 83 -14.22 1.94 -8.67
N LYS A 84 -14.27 2.99 -7.86
CA LYS A 84 -14.70 4.34 -8.29
C LYS A 84 -13.52 5.10 -8.92
N ILE A 85 -13.12 4.68 -10.11
CA ILE A 85 -11.93 5.18 -10.80
C ILE A 85 -12.20 6.55 -11.44
N ILE A 86 -11.30 7.50 -11.25
CA ILE A 86 -11.30 8.81 -11.93
C ILE A 86 -10.28 8.86 -13.07
N ASN A 87 -9.18 8.12 -12.96
CA ASN A 87 -8.14 8.08 -13.97
C ASN A 87 -7.28 6.81 -13.80
N VAL A 88 -6.64 6.38 -14.89
CA VAL A 88 -5.78 5.19 -14.92
C VAL A 88 -4.38 5.61 -15.35
N ALA A 89 -3.40 5.22 -14.55
CA ALA A 89 -2.00 5.35 -14.90
C ALA A 89 -1.48 3.99 -15.34
N THR A 90 -0.90 3.94 -16.53
CA THR A 90 -0.52 2.70 -17.21
C THR A 90 0.96 2.72 -17.54
N ILE A 91 1.67 1.65 -17.19
CA ILE A 91 3.07 1.44 -17.52
C ILE A 91 3.16 0.21 -18.42
N ARG A 92 3.84 0.34 -19.56
CA ARG A 92 4.02 -0.72 -20.55
C ARG A 92 5.50 -0.98 -20.76
N ALA A 93 5.93 -2.23 -20.58
CA ALA A 93 7.32 -2.63 -20.72
C ALA A 93 8.31 -1.68 -19.99
N GLY A 94 7.97 -1.30 -18.74
CA GLY A 94 8.79 -0.42 -17.91
C GLY A 94 8.72 1.09 -18.25
N ALA A 95 7.93 1.50 -19.24
CA ALA A 95 7.77 2.89 -19.64
C ALA A 95 6.33 3.40 -19.41
N CYS A 96 6.17 4.68 -19.05
CA CYS A 96 4.85 5.30 -18.96
C CYS A 96 4.14 5.26 -20.34
N ALA A 97 2.88 4.81 -20.36
CA ALA A 97 2.16 4.54 -21.60
C ALA A 97 1.52 5.79 -22.24
N ASN A 98 1.33 6.86 -21.47
CA ASN A 98 0.71 8.09 -21.93
C ASN A 98 1.26 9.31 -21.16
N GLN A 99 1.02 10.51 -21.69
CA GLN A 99 1.51 11.77 -21.11
C GLN A 99 1.03 11.98 -19.68
N PHE A 100 -0.20 11.58 -19.37
CA PHE A 100 -0.74 11.67 -18.02
C PHE A 100 0.12 10.86 -17.04
N THR A 101 0.38 9.59 -17.36
CA THR A 101 1.20 8.68 -16.55
C THR A 101 2.63 9.21 -16.42
N CYS A 102 3.23 9.68 -17.53
CA CYS A 102 4.58 10.24 -17.48
C CYS A 102 4.66 11.48 -16.56
N ASN A 103 3.66 12.36 -16.63
CA ASN A 103 3.58 13.54 -15.77
C ASN A 103 3.36 13.14 -14.30
N LEU A 104 2.50 12.16 -14.05
CA LEU A 104 2.20 11.66 -12.71
C LEU A 104 3.46 11.09 -12.05
N ILE A 105 4.16 10.20 -12.75
CA ILE A 105 5.38 9.57 -12.25
C ILE A 105 6.48 10.61 -12.03
N SER A 106 6.78 11.44 -13.03
CA SER A 106 7.93 12.37 -12.96
C SER A 106 7.78 13.49 -11.92
N LYS A 107 6.56 13.95 -11.64
CA LYS A 107 6.30 15.07 -10.73
C LYS A 107 6.18 14.66 -9.26
N ASN A 108 5.93 13.38 -8.98
CA ASN A 108 5.74 12.89 -7.63
C ASN A 108 6.92 11.98 -7.24
N LYS A 109 7.28 11.99 -5.97
CA LYS A 109 8.41 11.21 -5.43
C LYS A 109 7.90 10.05 -4.61
N LEU A 110 8.72 9.03 -4.47
CA LEU A 110 8.46 7.84 -3.68
C LEU A 110 9.54 7.69 -2.61
N TYR A 111 9.13 7.38 -1.39
CA TYR A 111 10.01 7.27 -0.23
C TYR A 111 9.88 5.89 0.44
N ASP A 112 10.98 5.41 0.99
CA ASP A 112 10.99 4.18 1.79
C ASP A 112 10.37 4.38 3.19
N TYR A 113 10.23 3.28 3.94
CA TYR A 113 9.75 3.34 5.31
C TYR A 113 10.55 4.28 6.21
N SER A 114 11.82 4.57 5.94
CA SER A 114 12.64 5.51 6.72
C SER A 114 12.49 6.97 6.28
N GLY A 115 11.86 7.22 5.13
CA GLY A 115 11.71 8.56 4.52
C GLY A 115 12.83 8.94 3.55
N ASN A 116 13.68 7.98 3.14
CA ASN A 116 14.67 8.22 2.09
C ASN A 116 14.02 8.16 0.71
N LEU A 117 14.48 9.02 -0.19
CA LEU A 117 14.02 9.04 -1.58
C LEU A 117 14.48 7.76 -2.29
N ILE A 118 13.53 7.00 -2.85
CA ILE A 118 13.82 5.76 -3.59
C ILE A 118 13.46 5.83 -5.06
N GLY A 119 12.79 6.90 -5.50
CA GLY A 119 12.51 7.11 -6.91
C GLY A 119 11.38 8.09 -7.17
N ASN A 120 10.91 8.04 -8.41
CA ASN A 120 9.68 8.69 -8.83
C ASN A 120 8.46 7.86 -8.42
N TYR A 121 7.29 8.49 -8.35
CA TYR A 121 6.06 7.82 -7.94
C TYR A 121 5.69 6.72 -8.91
N GLN A 122 5.79 5.48 -8.48
CA GLN A 122 5.46 4.32 -9.29
C GLN A 122 5.00 3.20 -8.36
N ILE A 123 3.75 3.30 -7.90
CA ILE A 123 3.16 2.26 -7.07
C ILE A 123 2.85 1.04 -7.95
N ASN A 124 2.86 -0.15 -7.35
CA ASN A 124 2.51 -1.40 -8.03
C ASN A 124 3.45 -1.84 -9.16
N ALA A 125 4.53 -1.10 -9.43
CA ALA A 125 5.57 -1.48 -10.39
C ALA A 125 6.73 -2.17 -9.69
N PHE A 126 6.47 -3.37 -9.21
CA PHE A 126 7.53 -4.25 -8.75
C PHE A 126 8.35 -4.72 -9.96
N PRO A 127 9.66 -4.95 -9.81
CA PRO A 127 10.44 -5.68 -10.81
C PRO A 127 9.74 -6.99 -11.22
N SER A 128 9.07 -7.64 -10.26
CA SER A 128 8.31 -8.88 -10.45
C SER A 128 7.08 -8.75 -11.36
N ALA A 129 6.47 -7.56 -11.53
CA ALA A 129 5.34 -7.41 -12.45
C ALA A 129 5.80 -7.66 -13.90
N TYR A 130 6.97 -7.13 -14.26
CA TYR A 130 7.57 -7.29 -15.59
C TYR A 130 8.30 -8.63 -15.76
N ASP A 131 9.02 -9.08 -14.73
CA ASP A 131 9.76 -10.34 -14.74
C ASP A 131 8.84 -11.58 -14.79
N HIS A 132 7.54 -11.42 -14.52
CA HIS A 132 6.56 -12.51 -14.54
C HIS A 132 5.52 -12.38 -15.66
N GLY A 133 5.83 -11.63 -16.72
CA GLY A 133 5.03 -11.61 -17.95
C GLY A 133 3.90 -10.59 -17.98
N GLN A 134 3.71 -9.76 -16.95
CA GLN A 134 2.83 -8.60 -17.08
C GLN A 134 3.57 -7.49 -17.84
N SER A 135 3.28 -7.39 -19.13
CA SER A 135 3.82 -6.31 -19.98
C SER A 135 3.11 -4.97 -19.75
N VAL A 136 2.01 -4.97 -18.99
CA VAL A 136 1.19 -3.79 -18.68
C VAL A 136 0.86 -3.78 -17.19
N VAL A 137 1.18 -2.66 -16.53
CA VAL A 137 0.86 -2.41 -15.12
C VAL A 137 -0.02 -1.19 -15.01
N ASP A 138 -1.24 -1.39 -14.51
CA ASP A 138 -2.16 -0.30 -14.17
C ASP A 138 -2.18 -0.02 -12.67
N PHE A 139 -2.32 1.26 -12.35
CA PHE A 139 -2.80 1.70 -11.05
C PHE A 139 -3.85 2.81 -11.23
N TYR A 140 -4.88 2.72 -10.41
CA TYR A 140 -6.12 3.46 -10.50
C TYR A 140 -6.14 4.59 -9.49
N LEU A 141 -6.43 5.80 -9.96
CA LEU A 141 -6.74 6.94 -9.10
C LEU A 141 -8.23 6.90 -8.78
N LEU A 142 -8.57 6.95 -7.49
CA LEU A 142 -9.94 6.81 -7.02
C LEU A 142 -10.57 8.18 -6.72
N PHE A 143 -11.89 8.21 -6.74
CA PHE A 143 -12.69 9.43 -6.53
C PHE A 143 -12.46 10.09 -5.16
N ASP A 144 -12.10 9.31 -4.13
CA ASP A 144 -11.81 9.83 -2.80
C ASP A 144 -10.37 10.36 -2.64
N GLY A 145 -9.60 10.39 -3.74
CA GLY A 145 -8.25 10.90 -3.81
C GLY A 145 -7.17 9.86 -3.51
N SER A 146 -7.51 8.63 -3.13
CA SER A 146 -6.54 7.54 -2.95
C SER A 146 -6.11 6.96 -4.31
N ALA A 147 -5.10 6.09 -4.30
CA ALA A 147 -4.75 5.27 -5.46
C ALA A 147 -4.61 3.80 -5.06
N VAL A 148 -4.87 2.90 -6.01
CA VAL A 148 -4.76 1.45 -5.83
C VAL A 148 -4.21 0.80 -7.08
N GLY A 149 -3.29 -0.14 -6.92
CA GLY A 149 -2.76 -0.93 -8.01
C GLY A 149 -3.74 -1.98 -8.51
N GLN A 150 -3.56 -2.44 -9.74
CA GLN A 150 -4.16 -3.70 -10.19
C GLN A 150 -3.68 -4.90 -9.36
N ILE A 151 -4.41 -6.02 -9.45
CA ILE A 151 -4.08 -7.28 -8.81
C ILE A 151 -2.86 -7.90 -9.49
N ASN A 152 -1.77 -8.03 -8.74
CA ASN A 152 -0.60 -8.80 -9.13
C ASN A 152 -0.74 -10.23 -8.61
N PHE A 153 -0.80 -11.19 -9.51
CA PHE A 153 -0.78 -12.61 -9.18
C PHE A 153 0.68 -13.09 -9.13
N GLN A 154 1.11 -13.64 -8.00
CA GLN A 154 2.46 -14.17 -7.85
C GLN A 154 2.64 -15.44 -8.72
N HIS A 155 3.89 -15.75 -9.10
CA HIS A 155 4.26 -16.87 -9.99
C HIS A 155 5.42 -17.74 -9.44
N HIS A 156 5.63 -17.77 -8.13
CA HIS A 156 6.60 -18.61 -7.43
C HIS A 156 6.10 -20.03 -7.08
N GLY A 157 5.00 -20.48 -7.69
CA GLY A 157 4.47 -21.83 -7.64
C GLY A 157 3.45 -22.06 -6.51
N PRO A 158 3.52 -23.17 -5.76
CA PRO A 158 2.45 -23.63 -4.86
C PRO A 158 2.23 -22.75 -3.62
N LYS A 159 2.74 -21.52 -3.57
CA LYS A 159 2.67 -20.63 -2.41
C LYS A 159 2.34 -19.16 -2.77
N ASP A 160 1.82 -18.96 -3.97
CA ASP A 160 1.59 -17.66 -4.65
C ASP A 160 0.30 -16.92 -4.30
N GLY A 161 0.40 -15.84 -3.56
CA GLY A 161 -0.74 -14.97 -3.29
C GLY A 161 -1.10 -13.99 -4.42
N VAL A 162 -2.13 -13.19 -4.17
CA VAL A 162 -2.30 -11.89 -4.80
C VAL A 162 -1.63 -10.78 -4.00
N LYS A 163 -1.16 -9.75 -4.72
CA LYS A 163 -0.60 -8.52 -4.17
C LYS A 163 -1.28 -7.30 -4.77
N VAL A 164 -1.61 -6.33 -3.92
CA VAL A 164 -2.17 -5.05 -4.33
C VAL A 164 -1.53 -3.94 -3.50
N THR A 165 -0.93 -2.95 -4.17
CA THR A 165 -0.45 -1.74 -3.49
C THR A 165 -1.59 -0.73 -3.37
N ILE A 166 -1.77 -0.14 -2.19
CA ILE A 166 -2.64 1.00 -1.95
C ILE A 166 -1.83 2.22 -1.55
N ASP A 167 -2.25 3.37 -2.03
CA ASP A 167 -1.84 4.69 -1.56
C ASP A 167 -3.09 5.36 -0.97
N THR A 168 -3.14 5.41 0.35
CA THR A 168 -4.31 5.82 1.15
C THR A 168 -4.70 7.29 0.98
N ASN A 169 -3.82 8.11 0.41
CA ASN A 169 -4.06 9.54 0.22
C ASN A 169 -3.70 10.06 -1.19
N GLY A 170 -3.17 9.16 -2.02
CA GLY A 170 -2.90 9.35 -3.43
C GLY A 170 -1.61 10.13 -3.72
N PRO A 171 -1.16 10.07 -4.98
CA PRO A 171 0.16 10.55 -5.39
C PRO A 171 0.42 12.03 -5.15
N PHE A 172 -0.65 12.83 -5.08
CA PHE A 172 -0.57 14.29 -5.07
C PHE A 172 -0.55 14.90 -3.67
N LYS A 173 -1.00 14.15 -2.65
CA LYS A 173 -1.05 14.67 -1.28
C LYS A 173 0.27 14.42 -0.54
N GLY A 174 0.91 13.30 -0.84
CA GLY A 174 2.16 12.89 -0.22
C GLY A 174 2.01 12.51 1.27
N PRO A 175 3.12 12.08 1.92
CA PRO A 175 4.47 12.03 1.39
C PRO A 175 4.75 10.95 0.33
N ASN A 176 3.84 10.01 0.03
CA ASN A 176 4.08 8.86 -0.84
C ASN A 176 5.23 7.99 -0.31
N ARG A 177 5.05 7.51 0.91
CA ARG A 177 6.03 6.79 1.71
C ARG A 177 5.47 5.44 2.11
N TYR A 178 6.22 4.38 1.80
CA TYR A 178 5.87 3.03 2.23
C TYR A 178 5.74 2.94 3.75
N GLY A 179 4.67 2.29 4.22
CA GLY A 179 4.32 2.17 5.63
C GLY A 179 3.78 3.45 6.28
N TYR A 180 3.56 4.53 5.53
CA TYR A 180 2.96 5.76 6.06
C TYR A 180 1.62 6.04 5.40
N ASP A 181 1.62 6.18 4.08
CA ASP A 181 0.43 6.31 3.24
C ASP A 181 0.37 5.27 2.13
N ILE A 182 1.49 4.65 1.75
CA ILE A 182 1.57 3.55 0.79
C ILE A 182 1.76 2.20 1.50
N PHE A 183 0.96 1.19 1.14
CA PHE A 183 1.00 -0.14 1.74
C PHE A 183 0.76 -1.23 0.71
N ASP A 184 1.46 -2.36 0.85
CA ASP A 184 1.25 -3.55 0.02
C ASP A 184 0.42 -4.56 0.78
N PHE A 185 -0.80 -4.81 0.31
CA PHE A 185 -1.52 -6.02 0.67
C PHE A 185 -0.81 -7.20 0.00
N ASP A 186 -0.41 -8.19 0.80
CA ASP A 186 0.25 -9.40 0.32
C ASP A 186 -0.35 -10.61 1.05
N SER A 187 -1.01 -11.48 0.29
CA SER A 187 -1.55 -12.75 0.78
C SER A 187 -0.48 -13.86 0.84
N GLY A 188 0.69 -13.63 0.24
CA GLY A 188 1.86 -14.49 0.37
C GLY A 188 2.53 -14.39 1.75
N TYR A 189 3.58 -15.19 1.94
CA TYR A 189 4.27 -15.31 3.23
C TYR A 189 5.74 -14.85 3.18
N TYR A 190 6.29 -14.63 1.99
CA TYR A 190 7.66 -14.15 1.82
C TYR A 190 7.78 -12.70 2.30
N TRP A 191 8.79 -12.44 3.13
CA TRP A 191 9.07 -11.10 3.67
C TRP A 191 7.87 -10.44 4.39
N ALA A 192 6.90 -11.24 4.85
CA ALA A 192 5.69 -10.75 5.51
C ALA A 192 5.96 -10.01 6.83
N SER A 193 7.18 -10.06 7.35
CA SER A 193 7.64 -9.31 8.52
C SER A 193 8.50 -8.08 8.18
N CYS A 194 8.77 -7.82 6.89
CA CYS A 194 9.65 -6.75 6.42
C CYS A 194 8.87 -5.45 6.23
N CYS A 195 9.11 -4.50 7.11
CA CYS A 195 8.52 -3.16 7.04
C CYS A 195 9.58 -2.09 7.34
N ASP A 196 10.44 -2.34 8.33
CA ASP A 196 11.60 -1.50 8.61
C ASP A 196 12.79 -1.93 7.73
N ASN A 197 13.41 -0.95 7.05
CA ASN A 197 14.62 -1.11 6.26
C ASN A 197 15.80 -1.72 7.03
N ASN A 198 15.82 -1.57 8.35
CA ASN A 198 16.93 -2.01 9.20
C ASN A 198 16.74 -3.43 9.75
N LYS A 199 15.63 -4.10 9.41
CA LYS A 199 15.37 -5.45 9.91
C LYS A 199 16.26 -6.46 9.19
N SER A 200 17.11 -7.15 9.95
CA SER A 200 17.98 -8.20 9.41
C SER A 200 17.18 -9.29 8.69
N GLY A 201 17.65 -9.71 7.51
CA GLY A 201 16.98 -10.71 6.66
C GLY A 201 15.94 -10.14 5.69
N CYS A 202 15.68 -8.84 5.71
CA CYS A 202 14.81 -8.17 4.74
C CYS A 202 15.63 -7.59 3.57
N PRO A 203 15.24 -7.81 2.30
CA PRO A 203 15.88 -7.15 1.17
C PRO A 203 15.65 -5.63 1.21
N SER A 204 16.54 -4.88 0.56
CA SER A 204 16.37 -3.43 0.40
C SER A 204 15.07 -3.12 -0.33
N HIS A 205 14.35 -2.10 0.14
CA HIS A 205 13.11 -1.60 -0.45
C HIS A 205 11.95 -2.60 -0.51
N VAL A 206 11.91 -3.56 0.42
CA VAL A 206 10.80 -4.50 0.59
C VAL A 206 10.00 -4.15 1.85
N PHE A 207 8.75 -3.73 1.66
CA PHE A 207 7.86 -3.20 2.71
C PHE A 207 6.58 -4.01 2.93
N TYR A 208 6.55 -5.27 2.47
CA TYR A 208 5.34 -6.10 2.42
C TYR A 208 4.69 -6.35 3.79
N GLY A 209 5.48 -6.30 4.86
CA GLY A 209 4.98 -6.44 6.22
C GLY A 209 4.25 -5.21 6.74
N CYS A 210 4.47 -4.01 6.18
CA CYS A 210 3.93 -2.78 6.74
C CYS A 210 2.40 -2.78 6.82
N TYR A 211 1.73 -3.34 5.81
CA TYR A 211 0.27 -3.47 5.83
C TYR A 211 -0.23 -4.24 7.05
N ASN A 212 0.41 -5.37 7.38
CA ASN A 212 0.02 -6.20 8.51
C ASN A 212 0.30 -5.53 9.87
N TYR A 213 1.45 -4.88 10.01
CA TYR A 213 1.79 -4.13 11.23
C TYR A 213 0.86 -2.92 11.44
N ALA A 214 0.55 -2.20 10.36
CA ALA A 214 -0.40 -1.09 10.36
C ALA A 214 -1.82 -1.54 10.75
N LYS A 215 -2.28 -2.66 10.19
CA LYS A 215 -3.58 -3.28 10.50
C LYS A 215 -3.66 -3.75 11.96
N ALA A 216 -2.61 -4.38 12.47
CA ALA A 216 -2.51 -4.82 13.86
C ALA A 216 -2.25 -3.66 14.84
N ASN A 217 -1.98 -2.45 14.34
CA ASN A 217 -1.47 -1.32 15.11
C ASN A 217 -0.28 -1.72 16.02
N GLN A 218 0.68 -2.45 15.47
CA GLN A 218 1.87 -2.92 16.19
C GLN A 218 3.13 -2.42 15.49
N ASN A 219 4.05 -1.78 16.21
CA ASN A 219 5.30 -1.34 15.61
C ASN A 219 6.19 -2.55 15.21
N PRO A 220 6.84 -2.52 14.02
CA PRO A 220 7.60 -3.65 13.48
C PRO A 220 8.89 -4.00 14.22
N SER A 221 9.39 -3.09 15.05
CA SER A 221 10.66 -3.17 15.78
C SER A 221 10.47 -3.17 17.32
N ASP A 222 9.32 -2.70 17.83
CA ASP A 222 8.98 -2.64 19.25
C ASP A 222 7.50 -2.96 19.47
N SER A 223 7.18 -4.20 19.82
CA SER A 223 5.79 -4.67 19.99
C SER A 223 5.03 -4.01 21.15
N SER A 224 5.70 -3.24 22.02
CA SER A 224 5.06 -2.49 23.09
C SER A 224 4.41 -1.18 22.62
N LYS A 225 4.69 -0.75 21.38
CA LYS A 225 4.22 0.51 20.82
C LYS A 225 3.21 0.31 19.69
N GLY A 226 2.25 1.21 19.63
CA GLY A 226 1.33 1.32 18.49
C GLY A 226 2.06 1.70 17.21
N TYR A 227 1.66 1.10 16.08
CA TYR A 227 2.23 1.41 14.77
C TYR A 227 2.10 2.90 14.44
N TRP A 228 0.89 3.44 14.50
CA TRP A 228 0.59 4.79 14.06
C TRP A 228 1.23 5.85 14.94
N GLU A 229 1.22 5.64 16.26
CA GLU A 229 1.88 6.54 17.21
C GLU A 229 3.39 6.57 16.99
N SER A 230 3.99 5.43 16.63
CA SER A 230 5.44 5.36 16.40
C SER A 230 5.94 6.14 15.17
N LEU A 231 5.03 6.53 14.26
CA LEU A 231 5.37 7.36 13.09
C LEU A 231 5.65 8.83 13.46
N TYR A 232 5.19 9.28 14.63
CA TYR A 232 5.39 10.63 15.13
C TYR A 232 6.16 10.56 16.45
N LYS A 233 7.46 10.87 16.39
CA LYS A 233 8.31 11.00 17.57
C LYS A 233 8.03 12.31 18.32
#